data_AF-A0A8E7KCM6-F1
#
_entry.id   AF-A0A8E7KCM6-F1
#
_cell.length_a   1.000
_cell.length_b   1.000
_cell.length_c   1.000
_cell.angle_alpha   90.00
_cell.angle_beta   90.00
_cell.angle_gamma   90.00
#
_symmetry.space_group_name_H-M   'P 1'
#
loop_
_entity.id
_entity.type
_entity.pdbx_description
1 polymer ?
#
loop_
_entity_poly.entity_id
_entity_poly.type
_entity_poly.pdbx_seq_one_letter_code
_entity_poly.pdbx_strand_id
1 'polypeptide(L)'
;MADINFHPFKNRGAFGGLFNVESRGLMQGDAQDDPAIRLQLCSGRLDSKITAPVWGGVGVTECIATAKDSVNGAVIKAATKSACNAFTVFNQAFHGITTPDNPVPLYLAGGFVHYYRIGSGARIPLPVSAAVAALADGSNTIDANGFVWDLTKNVIDVYTGSPGANPKVDIQLLMISVEGNLTVKKEDGGNVVWEIGKPCGLFLI
;
A
#
# COMPACT_ATOMS: atom_id res chain seq x y z
N MET A 1 37.04 -46.60 -0.55
CA MET A 1 37.11 -45.17 -0.21
C MET A 1 35.88 -44.55 -0.84
N ALA A 2 34.94 -44.02 -0.04
CA ALA A 2 33.71 -43.45 -0.59
C ALA A 2 34.05 -42.10 -1.23
N ASP A 3 33.79 -41.95 -2.52
CA ASP A 3 33.95 -40.67 -3.22
C ASP A 3 32.92 -39.68 -2.69
N ILE A 4 33.38 -38.70 -1.92
CA ILE A 4 32.56 -37.54 -1.53
C ILE A 4 32.57 -36.58 -2.71
N ASN A 5 31.49 -36.60 -3.49
CA ASN A 5 31.33 -35.77 -4.67
C ASN A 5 30.80 -34.38 -4.26
N PHE A 6 31.69 -33.40 -4.09
CA PHE A 6 31.30 -31.99 -3.91
C PHE A 6 30.92 -31.40 -5.27
N HIS A 7 29.66 -31.02 -5.46
CA HIS A 7 29.17 -30.32 -6.66
C HIS A 7 29.04 -28.82 -6.36
N PRO A 8 30.10 -28.01 -6.54
CA PRO A 8 30.11 -26.59 -6.14
C PRO A 8 29.16 -25.68 -6.94
N PHE A 9 28.42 -26.19 -7.92
CA PHE A 9 27.49 -25.42 -8.75
C PHE A 9 26.02 -25.86 -8.64
N LYS A 10 25.67 -26.70 -7.65
CA LYS A 10 24.28 -27.13 -7.45
C LYS A 10 23.39 -26.12 -6.69
N ASN A 11 23.73 -24.83 -6.77
CA ASN A 11 22.83 -23.72 -6.41
C ASN A 11 22.16 -23.11 -7.66
N ARG A 12 21.78 -23.94 -8.64
CA ARG A 12 20.76 -23.49 -9.60
C ARG A 12 19.41 -23.68 -8.95
N GLY A 13 18.96 -22.68 -8.18
CA GLY A 13 17.52 -22.42 -8.12
C GLY A 13 17.03 -22.37 -9.57
N ALA A 14 15.95 -23.08 -9.87
CA ALA A 14 15.49 -23.24 -11.24
C ALA A 14 15.47 -21.88 -11.95
N PHE A 15 16.04 -21.79 -13.16
CA PHE A 15 15.95 -20.59 -14.02
C PHE A 15 14.51 -20.33 -14.52
N GLY A 16 13.50 -21.03 -13.98
CA GLY A 16 12.10 -20.79 -14.25
C GLY A 16 11.60 -19.60 -13.43
N GLY A 17 11.02 -18.59 -14.09
CA GLY A 17 10.50 -17.37 -13.46
C GLY A 17 11.44 -16.16 -13.51
N LEU A 18 12.63 -16.27 -14.09
CA LEU A 18 13.54 -15.12 -14.28
C LEU A 18 13.04 -14.14 -15.35
N PHE A 19 12.22 -14.63 -16.27
CA PHE A 19 11.45 -13.81 -17.21
C PHE A 19 9.99 -14.18 -17.02
N ASN A 20 9.31 -13.50 -16.10
CA ASN A 20 7.87 -13.60 -16.04
C ASN A 20 7.32 -12.94 -17.33
N VAL A 21 6.61 -13.70 -18.16
CA VAL A 21 6.00 -13.20 -19.41
C VAL A 21 4.81 -12.27 -19.10
N GLU A 22 4.41 -12.19 -17.84
CA GLU A 22 3.34 -11.33 -17.37
C GLU A 22 3.92 -10.23 -16.46
N SER A 23 4.21 -9.06 -17.04
CA SER A 23 4.67 -7.86 -16.36
C SER A 23 3.53 -7.04 -15.72
N ARG A 24 2.32 -7.62 -15.61
CA ARG A 24 1.10 -6.92 -15.20
C ARG A 24 0.88 -6.88 -13.69
N GLY A 25 1.80 -7.44 -12.91
CA GLY A 25 1.74 -7.41 -11.46
C GLY A 25 2.02 -6.03 -10.87
N LEU A 26 1.26 -5.63 -9.87
CA LEU A 26 1.47 -4.40 -9.09
C LEU A 26 1.91 -4.73 -7.66
N MET A 27 2.79 -3.90 -7.09
CA MET A 27 3.17 -3.96 -5.68
C MET A 27 2.42 -2.90 -4.88
N GLN A 28 1.73 -3.32 -3.81
CA GLN A 28 1.02 -2.39 -2.94
C GLN A 28 1.97 -1.33 -2.36
N GLY A 29 1.55 -0.07 -2.42
CA GLY A 29 2.30 1.05 -1.82
C GLY A 29 3.55 1.48 -2.58
N ASP A 30 3.73 1.02 -3.82
CA ASP A 30 4.76 1.51 -4.74
C ASP A 30 4.26 2.77 -5.47
N ALA A 31 4.91 3.90 -5.33
CA ALA A 31 4.58 5.10 -6.06
C ALA A 31 5.20 5.03 -7.46
N GLN A 32 4.38 5.02 -8.49
CA GLN A 32 4.87 5.00 -9.86
C GLN A 32 5.45 6.36 -10.25
N ASP A 33 6.56 6.32 -10.98
CA ASP A 33 7.25 7.52 -11.43
C ASP A 33 6.36 8.34 -12.37
N ASP A 34 6.00 9.55 -11.94
CA ASP A 34 5.40 10.57 -12.78
C ASP A 34 6.15 11.90 -12.56
N PRO A 35 6.70 12.51 -13.62
CA PRO A 35 7.48 13.74 -13.49
C PRO A 35 6.68 14.91 -12.91
N ALA A 36 5.35 14.92 -13.05
CA ALA A 36 4.50 15.99 -12.53
C ALA A 36 4.39 16.00 -11.00
N ILE A 37 4.58 14.86 -10.34
CA ILE A 37 4.38 14.68 -8.89
C ILE A 37 5.69 14.64 -8.10
N ARG A 38 6.83 14.93 -8.73
CA ARG A 38 8.17 14.75 -8.14
C ARG A 38 8.35 15.43 -6.78
N LEU A 39 7.64 16.53 -6.51
CA LEU A 39 7.72 17.31 -5.27
C LEU A 39 6.54 17.06 -4.30
N GLN A 40 5.65 16.12 -4.62
CA GLN A 40 4.47 15.81 -3.81
C GLN A 40 4.70 14.72 -2.76
N LEU A 41 5.86 14.04 -2.80
CA LEU A 41 6.21 13.03 -1.80
C LEU A 41 6.42 13.70 -0.44
N CYS A 42 5.52 13.43 0.50
CA CYS A 42 5.58 13.97 1.84
C CYS A 42 6.18 12.95 2.81
N SER A 43 6.75 13.44 3.91
CA SER A 43 7.12 12.63 5.07
C SER A 43 6.43 13.16 6.32
N GLY A 44 6.10 12.26 7.24
CA GLY A 44 5.42 12.63 8.48
C GLY A 44 5.71 11.64 9.59
N ARG A 45 5.50 12.08 10.82
CA ARG A 45 5.73 11.28 12.03
C ARG A 45 4.47 10.53 12.41
N LEU A 46 4.57 9.22 12.57
CA LEU A 46 3.49 8.38 13.10
C LEU A 46 3.19 8.74 14.56
N ASP A 47 1.91 8.89 14.88
CA ASP A 47 1.47 9.15 16.25
C ASP A 47 1.95 8.02 17.18
N SER A 48 2.52 8.43 18.32
CA SER A 48 2.93 7.54 19.42
C SER A 48 1.81 6.61 19.92
N LYS A 49 0.54 6.95 19.66
CA LYS A 49 -0.63 6.18 20.08
C LYS A 49 -1.12 5.16 19.06
N ILE A 50 -0.45 5.02 17.92
CA ILE A 50 -0.77 3.98 16.94
C ILE A 50 -0.50 2.60 17.56
N THR A 51 -1.50 1.73 17.53
CA THR A 51 -1.44 0.40 18.16
C THR A 51 -1.02 -0.71 17.20
N ALA A 52 -1.07 -0.46 15.88
CA ALA A 52 -0.72 -1.42 14.84
C ALA A 52 0.38 -0.86 13.94
N PRO A 53 1.32 -1.70 13.45
CA PRO A 53 2.31 -1.25 12.49
C PRO A 53 1.64 -0.73 11.21
N VAL A 54 2.27 0.25 10.59
CA VAL A 54 1.86 0.82 9.30
C VAL A 54 2.83 0.33 8.23
N TRP A 55 2.33 0.08 7.03
CA TRP A 55 3.12 -0.31 5.85
C TRP A 55 2.68 0.55 4.65
N GLY A 56 3.29 0.37 3.48
CA GLY A 56 2.92 1.09 2.26
C GLY A 56 1.53 0.69 1.72
N GLY A 57 0.80 1.66 1.18
CA GLY A 57 -0.56 1.48 0.67
C GLY A 57 -1.62 1.35 1.77
N VAL A 58 -1.41 1.98 2.93
CA VAL A 58 -2.37 2.06 4.03
C VAL A 58 -2.97 3.46 4.08
N GLY A 59 -4.30 3.54 4.21
CA GLY A 59 -5.01 4.80 4.42
C GLY A 59 -4.67 5.42 5.78
N VAL A 60 -4.25 6.68 5.77
CA VAL A 60 -3.87 7.43 6.96
C VAL A 60 -4.52 8.81 6.97
N THR A 61 -4.47 9.46 8.14
CA THR A 61 -4.87 10.86 8.29
C THR A 61 -3.66 11.70 8.66
N GLU A 62 -3.24 12.57 7.75
CA GLU A 62 -2.32 13.65 8.02
C GLU A 62 -3.02 14.72 8.86
N CYS A 63 -2.45 15.02 10.02
CA CYS A 63 -2.88 16.08 10.93
C CYS A 63 -1.82 17.19 10.96
N ILE A 64 -2.30 18.43 11.02
CA ILE A 64 -1.44 19.60 11.28
C ILE A 64 -0.78 19.42 12.65
N ALA A 65 0.54 19.61 12.70
CA ALA A 65 1.30 19.54 13.93
C ALA A 65 0.89 20.63 14.91
N THR A 66 1.06 20.37 16.21
CA THR A 66 0.86 21.41 17.23
C THR A 66 1.90 22.53 17.03
N ALA A 67 1.58 23.75 17.46
CA ALA A 67 2.51 24.88 17.32
C ALA A 67 3.89 24.64 17.99
N LYS A 68 3.95 23.77 18.99
CA LYS A 68 5.17 23.42 19.72
C LYS A 68 6.02 22.36 19.01
N ASP A 69 5.40 21.47 18.24
CA ASP A 69 6.05 20.32 17.60
C ASP A 69 6.12 20.44 16.07
N SER A 70 5.86 21.62 15.51
CA SER A 70 5.79 21.89 14.07
C SER A 70 7.09 21.55 13.31
N VAL A 71 8.23 21.56 14.01
CA VAL A 71 9.54 21.19 13.46
C VAL A 71 9.61 19.70 13.09
N ASN A 72 8.82 18.85 13.73
CA ASN A 72 8.80 17.40 13.48
C ASN A 72 7.95 17.00 12.25
N GLY A 73 7.37 17.98 11.55
CA GLY A 73 6.47 17.74 10.42
C GLY A 73 5.07 17.31 10.85
N ALA A 74 4.24 16.95 9.88
CA ALA A 74 2.86 16.53 10.12
C ALA A 74 2.77 15.25 10.96
N VAL A 75 1.73 15.17 11.78
CA VAL A 75 1.44 13.98 12.60
C VAL A 75 0.51 13.06 11.81
N ILE A 76 0.97 11.83 11.56
CA ILE A 76 0.23 10.83 10.81
C ILE A 76 -0.49 9.91 11.79
N LYS A 77 -1.81 9.85 11.66
CA LYS A 77 -2.70 8.99 12.46
C LYS A 77 -3.30 7.90 11.59
N ALA A 78 -3.75 6.82 12.23
CA ALA A 78 -4.59 5.83 11.56
C ALA A 78 -5.85 6.50 11.01
N ALA A 79 -6.28 6.09 9.80
CA ALA A 79 -7.55 6.54 9.25
C ALA A 79 -8.72 6.18 10.18
N THR A 80 -9.76 7.00 10.16
CA THR A 80 -10.98 6.79 10.95
C THR A 80 -12.18 6.77 10.02
N LYS A 81 -13.34 6.33 10.51
CA LYS A 81 -14.60 6.33 9.75
C LYS A 81 -14.95 7.68 9.11
N SER A 82 -14.44 8.77 9.67
CA SER A 82 -14.73 10.14 9.25
C SER A 82 -13.64 10.76 8.37
N ALA A 83 -12.43 10.19 8.36
CA ALA A 83 -11.30 10.82 7.68
C ALA A 83 -10.26 9.80 7.21
N CYS A 84 -9.90 9.90 5.93
CA CYS A 84 -8.72 9.35 5.30
C CYS A 84 -8.31 10.36 4.23
N ASN A 85 -7.13 10.97 4.35
CA ASN A 85 -6.69 12.06 3.45
C ASN A 85 -5.34 11.79 2.79
N ALA A 86 -4.73 10.64 3.05
CA ALA A 86 -3.44 10.26 2.49
C ALA A 86 -3.28 8.73 2.47
N PHE A 87 -2.38 8.26 1.60
CA PHE A 87 -1.93 6.87 1.56
C PHE A 87 -0.42 6.80 1.70
N THR A 88 0.06 5.89 2.53
CA THR A 88 1.49 5.65 2.75
C THR A 88 2.14 4.97 1.55
N VAL A 89 3.45 5.11 1.40
CA VAL A 89 4.24 4.46 0.33
C VAL A 89 5.57 3.94 0.84
N PHE A 90 6.16 3.00 0.10
CA PHE A 90 7.49 2.45 0.38
C PHE A 90 8.62 3.26 -0.30
N ASN A 91 8.31 4.19 -1.19
CA ASN A 91 9.30 4.92 -1.97
C ASN A 91 10.23 5.75 -1.09
N GLN A 92 11.53 5.57 -1.31
CA GLN A 92 12.61 6.25 -0.58
C GLN A 92 12.58 6.00 0.95
N ALA A 93 11.89 4.95 1.40
CA ALA A 93 11.61 4.68 2.81
C ALA A 93 12.52 3.56 3.38
N PHE A 94 13.84 3.79 3.35
CA PHE A 94 14.87 2.79 3.72
C PHE A 94 14.89 2.35 5.19
N HIS A 95 14.12 3.01 6.06
CA HIS A 95 14.06 2.75 7.49
C HIS A 95 12.92 1.79 7.90
N GLY A 96 12.22 1.18 6.93
CA GLY A 96 11.20 0.16 7.22
C GLY A 96 11.82 -1.09 7.84
N ILE A 97 11.25 -1.55 8.95
CA ILE A 97 11.75 -2.72 9.68
C ILE A 97 11.16 -3.98 9.07
N THR A 98 12.02 -4.95 8.74
CA THR A 98 11.61 -6.29 8.32
C THR A 98 12.14 -7.32 9.31
N THR A 99 11.38 -8.39 9.55
CA THR A 99 11.78 -9.54 10.40
C THR A 99 11.46 -10.83 9.65
N PRO A 100 12.02 -12.00 10.05
CA PRO A 100 11.71 -13.27 9.39
C PRO A 100 10.21 -13.58 9.31
N ASP A 101 9.45 -13.23 10.35
CA ASP A 101 7.99 -13.44 10.42
C ASP A 101 7.20 -12.28 9.79
N ASN A 102 7.84 -11.13 9.54
CA ASN A 102 7.23 -9.95 8.92
C ASN A 102 8.12 -9.44 7.78
N PRO A 103 8.01 -10.04 6.57
CA PRO A 103 8.85 -9.68 5.43
C PRO A 103 8.42 -8.37 4.75
N VAL A 104 7.26 -7.81 5.12
CA VAL A 104 6.79 -6.50 4.66
C VAL A 104 7.51 -5.40 5.46
N PRO A 105 8.02 -4.31 4.84
CA PRO A 105 8.59 -3.20 5.60
C PRO A 105 7.54 -2.54 6.51
N LEU A 106 7.81 -2.50 7.81
CA LEU A 106 6.89 -1.94 8.81
C LEU A 106 7.43 -0.65 9.44
N TYR A 107 6.50 0.26 9.72
CA TYR A 107 6.73 1.51 10.45
C TYR A 107 5.95 1.48 11.76
N LEU A 108 6.66 1.74 12.87
CA LEU A 108 6.10 1.67 14.22
C LEU A 108 5.73 3.05 14.75
N ALA A 109 4.96 3.07 15.84
CA ALA A 109 4.55 4.30 16.52
C ALA A 109 5.76 5.20 16.85
N GLY A 110 5.63 6.49 16.57
CA GLY A 110 6.71 7.46 16.75
C GLY A 110 7.77 7.48 15.63
N GLY A 111 7.78 6.50 14.72
CA GLY A 111 8.61 6.48 13.52
C GLY A 111 8.13 7.47 12.45
N PHE A 112 8.82 7.50 11.31
CA PHE A 112 8.42 8.30 10.16
C PHE A 112 7.87 7.42 9.06
N VAL A 113 7.00 7.97 8.22
CA VAL A 113 6.47 7.29 7.04
C VAL A 113 6.33 8.27 5.89
N HIS A 114 6.53 7.78 4.67
CA HIS A 114 6.28 8.54 3.46
C HIS A 114 4.85 8.32 2.97
N TYR A 115 4.23 9.36 2.43
CA TYR A 115 2.86 9.32 1.97
C TYR A 115 2.59 10.35 0.87
N TYR A 116 1.50 10.13 0.15
CA TYR A 116 0.89 11.11 -0.74
C TYR A 116 -0.49 11.50 -0.24
N ARG A 117 -0.82 12.78 -0.37
CA ARG A 117 -2.14 13.32 -0.06
C ARG A 117 -3.13 12.98 -1.16
N ILE A 118 -4.40 12.85 -0.78
CA ILE A 118 -5.49 12.82 -1.77
C ILE A 118 -5.52 14.18 -2.49
N GLY A 119 -5.61 14.16 -3.81
CA GLY A 119 -5.47 15.30 -4.72
C GLY A 119 -4.05 15.58 -5.19
N SER A 120 -3.07 14.72 -4.88
CA SER A 120 -1.67 14.90 -5.29
C SER A 120 -1.40 14.52 -6.76
N GLY A 121 -2.29 13.73 -7.36
CA GLY A 121 -2.12 13.15 -8.69
C GLY A 121 -1.12 11.99 -8.70
N ALA A 122 -0.73 11.47 -7.54
CA ALA A 122 0.22 10.37 -7.45
C ALA A 122 -0.41 9.05 -7.88
N ARG A 123 0.37 8.19 -8.54
CA ARG A 123 -0.10 6.88 -8.97
C ARG A 123 0.38 5.81 -7.99
N ILE A 124 -0.55 5.21 -7.27
CA ILE A 124 -0.23 4.23 -6.22
C ILE A 124 -1.11 2.99 -6.39
N PRO A 125 -0.53 1.78 -6.46
CA PRO A 125 -1.27 0.54 -6.37
C PRO A 125 -1.77 0.29 -4.95
N LEU A 126 -3.08 0.05 -4.84
CA LEU A 126 -3.75 -0.30 -3.60
C LEU A 126 -4.52 -1.61 -3.78
N PRO A 127 -4.59 -2.47 -2.74
CA PRO A 127 -5.38 -3.68 -2.80
C PRO A 127 -6.87 -3.32 -2.90
N VAL A 128 -7.61 -4.06 -3.73
CA VAL A 128 -9.03 -3.77 -4.01
C VAL A 128 -9.93 -4.93 -3.62
N SER A 129 -11.21 -4.62 -3.37
CA SER A 129 -12.26 -5.62 -3.20
C SER A 129 -12.64 -6.26 -4.55
N ALA A 130 -13.34 -7.41 -4.49
CA ALA A 130 -13.89 -8.05 -5.68
C ALA A 130 -14.91 -7.15 -6.42
N ALA A 131 -15.64 -6.31 -5.69
CA ALA A 131 -16.60 -5.36 -6.27
C ALA A 131 -15.88 -4.28 -7.08
N VAL A 132 -14.78 -3.74 -6.57
CA VAL A 132 -13.94 -2.79 -7.32
C VAL A 132 -13.28 -3.48 -8.51
N ALA A 133 -12.77 -4.70 -8.34
CA ALA A 133 -12.16 -5.47 -9.43
C ALA A 133 -13.14 -5.70 -10.60
N ALA A 134 -14.44 -5.87 -10.31
CA ALA A 134 -15.49 -6.03 -11.32
C ALA A 134 -15.76 -4.76 -12.15
N LEU A 135 -15.29 -3.57 -11.71
CA LEU A 135 -15.45 -2.33 -12.47
C LEU A 135 -14.59 -2.29 -13.75
N ALA A 136 -13.57 -3.15 -13.87
CA ALA A 136 -12.75 -3.29 -15.08
C ALA A 136 -13.47 -4.06 -16.20
N ASP A 137 -14.68 -3.63 -16.56
CA ASP A 137 -15.50 -4.22 -17.65
C ASP A 137 -15.35 -3.48 -18.99
N GLY A 138 -14.58 -2.38 -19.02
CA GLY A 138 -14.35 -1.54 -20.21
C GLY A 138 -15.50 -0.57 -20.53
N SER A 139 -16.55 -0.53 -19.72
CA SER A 139 -17.72 0.34 -19.88
C SER A 139 -17.83 1.41 -18.79
N ASN A 140 -17.24 1.17 -17.62
CA ASN A 140 -17.19 2.16 -16.55
C ASN A 140 -16.24 3.31 -16.87
N THR A 141 -16.68 4.53 -16.56
CA THR A 141 -15.84 5.74 -16.67
C THR A 141 -14.88 5.85 -15.50
N ILE A 142 -13.73 6.48 -15.73
CA ILE A 142 -12.82 6.89 -14.65
C ILE A 142 -13.45 8.08 -13.93
N ASP A 143 -14.16 7.83 -12.83
CA ASP A 143 -14.69 8.84 -11.93
C ASP A 143 -13.95 8.78 -10.58
N ALA A 144 -13.78 9.93 -9.93
CA ALA A 144 -13.21 10.05 -8.59
C ALA A 144 -14.24 9.72 -7.49
N ASN A 145 -15.51 9.56 -7.86
CA ASN A 145 -16.61 9.36 -6.94
C ASN A 145 -17.00 7.89 -6.87
N GLY A 146 -16.86 7.27 -5.70
CA GLY A 146 -17.42 5.94 -5.46
C GLY A 146 -16.55 4.97 -4.70
N PHE A 147 -15.43 5.41 -4.13
CA PHE A 147 -14.53 4.54 -3.36
C PHE A 147 -14.56 4.85 -1.86
N VAL A 148 -14.37 3.80 -1.07
CA VAL A 148 -14.17 3.86 0.38
C VAL A 148 -12.91 3.09 0.76
N TRP A 149 -12.24 3.54 1.81
CA TRP A 149 -11.16 2.77 2.42
C TRP A 149 -11.71 1.86 3.51
N ASP A 150 -11.68 0.54 3.30
CA ASP A 150 -12.08 -0.44 4.32
C ASP A 150 -11.03 -0.51 5.43
N LEU A 151 -11.36 0.06 6.59
CA LEU A 151 -10.48 0.12 7.77
C LEU A 151 -10.19 -1.26 8.38
N THR A 152 -11.05 -2.25 8.12
CA THR A 152 -10.92 -3.59 8.69
C THR A 152 -10.02 -4.45 7.82
N LYS A 153 -10.26 -4.43 6.51
CA LYS A 153 -9.53 -5.28 5.55
C LYS A 153 -8.31 -4.60 4.94
N ASN A 154 -8.13 -3.29 5.14
CA ASN A 154 -7.13 -2.45 4.49
C ASN A 154 -7.17 -2.59 2.96
N VAL A 155 -8.37 -2.42 2.38
CA VAL A 155 -8.59 -2.47 0.92
C VAL A 155 -9.48 -1.31 0.46
N ILE A 156 -9.38 -0.96 -0.81
CA ILE A 156 -10.34 -0.07 -1.45
C ILE A 156 -11.59 -0.87 -1.82
N ASP A 157 -12.76 -0.36 -1.44
CA ASP A 157 -14.07 -0.93 -1.76
C ASP A 157 -14.98 0.13 -2.39
N VAL A 158 -16.13 -0.31 -2.92
CA VAL A 158 -17.14 0.56 -3.51
C VAL A 158 -18.02 1.22 -2.45
N TYR A 159 -18.39 2.47 -2.67
CA TYR A 159 -19.32 3.20 -1.83
C TYR A 159 -20.76 2.75 -2.11
N THR A 160 -21.44 2.20 -1.10
CA THR A 160 -22.80 1.64 -1.22
C THR A 160 -23.92 2.58 -0.74
N GLY A 161 -23.64 3.87 -0.54
CA GLY A 161 -24.68 4.89 -0.30
C GLY A 161 -25.16 5.09 1.14
N SER A 162 -24.63 4.34 2.11
CA SER A 162 -24.86 4.60 3.55
C SER A 162 -23.63 5.27 4.17
N PRO A 163 -23.76 6.18 5.16
CA PRO A 163 -22.63 6.66 5.96
C PRO A 163 -22.03 5.45 6.70
N GLY A 164 -21.07 4.79 6.05
CA GLY A 164 -20.51 3.53 6.50
C GLY A 164 -19.52 3.70 7.64
N ALA A 165 -19.10 2.56 8.20
CA ALA A 165 -17.98 2.47 9.13
C ALA A 165 -16.62 2.89 8.52
N ASN A 166 -16.58 3.19 7.21
CA ASN A 166 -15.40 3.42 6.41
C ASN A 166 -15.44 4.83 5.78
N PRO A 167 -14.31 5.56 5.74
CA PRO A 167 -14.24 6.87 5.13
C PRO A 167 -14.35 6.80 3.60
N LYS A 168 -15.09 7.75 3.01
CA LYS A 168 -15.06 7.99 1.56
C LYS A 168 -13.70 8.54 1.17
N VAL A 169 -13.15 8.05 0.06
CA VAL A 169 -11.90 8.54 -0.53
C VAL A 169 -12.16 8.90 -1.98
N ASP A 170 -11.85 10.15 -2.34
CA ASP A 170 -12.04 10.66 -3.69
C ASP A 170 -10.77 10.39 -4.51
N ILE A 171 -10.67 9.19 -5.08
CA ILE A 171 -9.53 8.70 -5.86
C ILE A 171 -10.02 8.14 -7.20
N GLN A 172 -9.18 8.16 -8.23
CA GLN A 172 -9.55 7.68 -9.56
C GLN A 172 -8.90 6.33 -9.86
N LEU A 173 -9.68 5.35 -10.30
CA LEU A 173 -9.18 4.04 -10.70
C LEU A 173 -8.67 4.09 -12.15
N LEU A 174 -7.39 3.81 -12.38
CA LEU A 174 -6.75 3.85 -13.70
C LEU A 174 -6.63 2.47 -14.35
N MET A 175 -6.32 1.46 -13.54
CA MET A 175 -6.10 0.10 -14.02
C MET A 175 -6.38 -0.90 -12.91
N ILE A 176 -6.82 -2.11 -13.27
CA ILE A 176 -6.90 -3.24 -12.35
C ILE A 176 -5.97 -4.35 -12.85
N SER A 177 -5.24 -4.94 -11.92
CA SER A 177 -4.54 -6.20 -12.13
C SER A 177 -5.14 -7.27 -11.21
N VAL A 178 -5.49 -8.43 -11.77
CA VAL A 178 -6.10 -9.55 -11.04
C VAL A 178 -5.09 -10.62 -10.65
N GLU A 179 -3.92 -10.66 -11.29
CA GLU A 179 -2.90 -11.70 -11.10
C GLU A 179 -1.50 -11.10 -11.01
N GLY A 180 -0.56 -11.85 -10.41
CA GLY A 180 0.84 -11.43 -10.30
C GLY A 180 1.13 -10.26 -9.35
N ASN A 181 0.15 -9.83 -8.55
CA ASN A 181 0.31 -8.73 -7.61
C ASN A 181 1.00 -9.16 -6.32
N LEU A 182 1.68 -8.20 -5.69
CA LEU A 182 2.26 -8.32 -4.35
C LEU A 182 1.51 -7.36 -3.42
N THR A 183 0.55 -7.90 -2.66
CA THR A 183 -0.25 -7.14 -1.69
C THR A 183 0.09 -7.55 -0.28
N VAL A 184 -0.37 -6.80 0.72
CA VAL A 184 -0.09 -7.08 2.13
C VAL A 184 -1.31 -7.72 2.80
N LYS A 185 -1.08 -8.81 3.52
CA LYS A 185 -2.05 -9.46 4.38
C LYS A 185 -1.58 -9.40 5.82
N LYS A 186 -2.51 -9.05 6.71
CA LYS A 186 -2.34 -9.20 8.15
C LYS A 186 -2.95 -10.53 8.58
N GLU A 187 -2.14 -11.41 9.17
CA GLU A 187 -2.58 -12.68 9.71
C GLU A 187 -3.21 -12.51 11.10
N ASP A 188 -3.99 -13.50 11.54
CA ASP A 188 -4.67 -13.48 12.84
C ASP A 188 -3.68 -13.42 14.03
N GLY A 189 -2.44 -13.90 13.83
CA GLY A 189 -1.34 -13.78 14.79
C GLY A 189 -0.69 -12.39 14.86
N GLY A 190 -1.14 -11.43 14.04
CA GLY A 190 -0.59 -10.08 13.97
C GLY A 190 0.59 -9.91 13.00
N ASN A 191 1.07 -11.01 12.41
CA ASN A 191 2.10 -11.00 11.38
C ASN A 191 1.61 -10.27 10.12
N VAL A 192 2.53 -9.57 9.46
CA VAL A 192 2.28 -8.82 8.22
C VAL A 192 3.14 -9.43 7.12
N VAL A 193 2.49 -10.12 6.20
CA VAL A 193 3.13 -10.93 5.16
C VAL A 193 2.68 -10.50 3.77
N TRP A 194 3.51 -10.81 2.77
CA TRP A 194 3.13 -10.62 1.37
C TRP A 194 2.11 -11.69 0.94
N GLU A 195 1.01 -11.24 0.36
CA GLU A 195 -0.03 -12.06 -0.25
C GLU A 195 0.02 -11.89 -1.77
N ILE A 196 0.24 -13.02 -2.44
CA ILE A 196 0.28 -13.12 -3.89
C ILE A 196 -1.14 -13.45 -4.38
N GLY A 197 -1.63 -12.71 -5.37
CA GLY A 197 -2.88 -13.06 -6.07
C GLY A 197 -4.13 -12.33 -5.59
N LYS A 198 -4.03 -11.41 -4.63
CA LYS A 198 -5.12 -10.46 -4.37
C LYS A 198 -5.20 -9.43 -5.50
N PRO A 199 -6.40 -9.05 -5.96
CA PRO A 199 -6.52 -8.01 -6.98
C PRO A 199 -6.01 -6.66 -6.44
N CYS A 200 -5.31 -5.93 -7.31
CA CYS A 200 -4.70 -4.65 -7.02
C CYS A 200 -5.12 -3.63 -8.08
N GLY A 201 -5.55 -2.46 -7.64
CA GLY A 201 -5.91 -1.35 -8.51
C GLY A 201 -4.83 -0.29 -8.50
N LEU A 202 -4.46 0.22 -9.66
CA LEU A 202 -3.66 1.44 -9.77
C LEU A 202 -4.58 2.65 -9.67
N PHE A 203 -4.37 3.48 -8.66
CA PHE A 203 -5.17 4.67 -8.41
C PHE A 203 -4.37 5.93 -8.67
N LEU A 204 -5.05 6.96 -9.19
CA LEU A 204 -4.63 8.34 -9.09
C LEU A 204 -5.18 8.92 -7.78
N ILE A 205 -4.27 9.36 -6.92
CA ILE A 205 -4.53 9.73 -5.52
C ILE A 205 -4.62 11.23 -5.38
#